data_AF-A0A7X6X4Q6-F1
#
_entry.id   AF-A0A7X6X4Q6-F1
#
_cell.length_a   1.000
_cell.length_b   1.000
_cell.length_c   1.000
_cell.angle_alpha   90.00
_cell.angle_beta   90.00
_cell.angle_gamma   90.00
#
_symmetry.space_group_name_H-M   'P 1'
#
loop_
_entity.id
_entity.type
_entity.pdbx_description
1 polymer ?
#
loop_
_entity_poly.entity_id
_entity_poly.type
_entity_poly.pdbx_seq_one_letter_code
_entity_poly.pdbx_strand_id
1 'polypeptide(L)'
;MEKSKRAHLMLVLTALLWGMSFVAQSAGMDHVGPFTFNALRYSIGVLVLIPLIIYRKVTFDRKFFKAALIMGLILFVSSSLQQVALQTASAGKAGFITSL
;
A
#
# COMPACT_ATOMS: atom_id res chain seq x y z
N MET A 1 -26.15 11.94 12.79
CA MET A 1 -24.70 12.22 12.91
C MET A 1 -24.23 12.92 11.66
N GLU A 2 -23.91 14.21 11.75
CA GLU A 2 -23.48 15.04 10.62
C GLU A 2 -22.40 14.36 9.78
N LYS A 3 -22.55 14.41 8.46
CA LYS A 3 -21.60 13.83 7.49
C LYS A 3 -20.14 14.22 7.80
N SER A 4 -19.94 15.41 8.35
CA SER A 4 -18.65 15.91 8.84
C SER A 4 -18.02 15.00 9.92
N LYS A 5 -18.76 14.61 10.97
CA LYS A 5 -18.21 13.76 12.05
C LYS A 5 -17.81 12.37 11.54
N ARG A 6 -18.57 11.81 10.60
CA ARG A 6 -18.24 10.53 9.95
C ARG A 6 -16.99 10.64 9.07
N ALA A 7 -16.85 11.72 8.30
CA ALA A 7 -15.67 11.96 7.48
C ALA A 7 -14.39 12.11 8.34
N HIS A 8 -14.45 12.90 9.42
CA HIS A 8 -13.32 13.04 10.35
C HIS A 8 -12.94 11.70 10.99
N LEU A 9 -13.92 10.89 11.39
CA LEU A 9 -13.64 9.56 11.94
C LEU A 9 -12.97 8.63 10.91
N MET A 10 -13.44 8.65 9.65
CA MET A 10 -12.84 7.86 8.57
C MET A 10 -11.39 8.29 8.28
N LEU A 11 -11.09 9.59 8.36
CA LEU A 11 -9.73 10.12 8.19
C LEU A 11 -8.81 9.65 9.33
N VAL A 12 -9.27 9.73 10.58
CA VAL A 12 -8.51 9.25 11.75
C VAL A 12 -8.26 7.74 11.66
N LEU A 13 -9.27 6.95 11.30
CA LEU A 13 -9.10 5.51 11.10
C LEU A 13 -8.11 5.20 9.98
N THR A 14 -8.17 5.92 8.87
CA THR A 14 -7.23 5.76 7.76
C THR A 14 -5.80 6.05 8.20
N ALA A 15 -5.58 7.17 8.92
CA ALA A 15 -4.28 7.53 9.45
C ALA A 15 -3.73 6.48 10.44
N LEU A 16 -4.59 5.96 11.33
CA LEU A 16 -4.23 4.91 12.27
C LEU A 16 -3.83 3.60 11.56
N LEU A 17 -4.65 3.14 10.61
CA LEU A 17 -4.35 1.95 9.82
C LEU A 17 -3.05 2.10 9.04
N TRP A 18 -2.82 3.28 8.45
CA TRP A 18 -1.60 3.56 7.70
C TRP A 18 -0.36 3.57 8.62
N GLY A 19 -0.45 4.22 9.79
CA GLY A 19 0.62 4.23 10.78
C GLY A 19 0.97 2.83 11.33
N MET A 20 -0.04 2.04 11.71
CA MET A 20 0.17 0.66 12.18
C MET A 20 0.77 -0.24 11.10
N SER A 21 0.42 0.01 9.83
CA SER A 21 0.96 -0.77 8.72
C SER A 21 2.49 -0.64 8.60
N PHE A 22 3.11 0.48 8.99
CA PHE A 22 4.58 0.60 8.99
C PHE A 22 5.24 -0.27 10.05
N VAL A 23 4.61 -0.44 11.21
CA VAL A 23 5.11 -1.34 12.25
C VAL A 23 5.06 -2.79 11.75
N ALA A 24 3.94 -3.19 11.14
CA ALA A 24 3.81 -4.51 10.54
C ALA A 24 4.78 -4.73 9.37
N GLN A 25 5.01 -3.70 8.54
CA GLN A 25 5.99 -3.72 7.45
C GLN A 25 7.39 -3.94 7.98
N SER A 26 7.81 -3.19 9.01
CA SER A 26 9.11 -3.31 9.66
C SER A 26 9.30 -4.69 10.29
N ALA A 27 8.32 -5.18 11.05
CA ALA A 27 8.44 -6.49 11.69
C ALA A 27 8.41 -7.65 10.67
N GLY A 28 7.61 -7.53 9.61
CA GLY A 28 7.48 -8.57 8.58
C GLY A 28 8.71 -8.68 7.69
N MET A 29 9.29 -7.54 7.28
CA MET A 29 10.49 -7.54 6.42
C MET A 29 11.74 -8.07 7.12
N ASP A 30 11.82 -8.00 8.45
CA ASP A 30 12.93 -8.60 9.21
C ASP A 30 13.01 -10.11 9.05
N HIS A 31 11.88 -10.77 8.73
CA HIS A 31 11.81 -12.23 8.59
C HIS A 31 11.96 -12.71 7.14
N VAL A 32 11.37 -12.00 6.17
CA VAL A 32 11.31 -12.44 4.76
C VAL A 32 12.12 -11.56 3.80
N GLY A 33 12.69 -10.47 4.29
CA GLY A 33 13.36 -9.45 3.50
C GLY A 33 12.40 -8.42 2.88
N PRO A 34 12.92 -7.24 2.46
CA PRO A 34 12.12 -6.10 2.02
C PRO A 34 11.35 -6.38 0.72
N PHE A 35 12.00 -6.96 -0.29
CA PHE A 35 11.39 -7.20 -1.59
C PHE A 35 10.35 -8.33 -1.53
N THR A 36 10.64 -9.40 -0.80
CA THR A 36 9.69 -10.51 -0.58
C THR A 36 8.46 -10.04 0.16
N PHE A 37 8.62 -9.20 1.19
CA PHE A 37 7.49 -8.62 1.90
C PHE A 37 6.58 -7.82 0.95
N ASN A 38 7.17 -6.96 0.11
CA ASN A 38 6.41 -6.19 -0.88
C ASN A 38 5.71 -7.11 -1.90
N ALA A 39 6.39 -8.15 -2.40
CA ALA A 39 5.80 -9.10 -3.34
C ALA A 39 4.58 -9.82 -2.73
N LEU A 40 4.68 -10.29 -1.48
CA LEU A 40 3.57 -10.92 -0.77
C LEU A 40 2.42 -9.93 -0.54
N ARG A 41 2.72 -8.71 -0.09
CA ARG A 41 1.74 -7.64 0.12
C ARG A 41 0.95 -7.34 -1.15
N TYR A 42 1.62 -7.16 -2.28
CA TYR A 42 0.97 -6.90 -3.55
C TYR A 42 0.19 -8.11 -4.08
N SER A 43 0.70 -9.33 -3.86
CA SER A 43 0.00 -10.56 -4.23
C SER A 43 -1.33 -10.69 -3.50
N ILE A 44 -1.37 -10.41 -2.19
CA ILE A 44 -2.61 -10.38 -1.41
C ILE A 44 -3.57 -9.33 -1.97
N GLY A 45 -3.07 -8.13 -2.31
CA GLY A 45 -3.87 -7.08 -2.94
C GLY A 45 -4.52 -7.53 -4.25
N VAL A 46 -3.77 -8.22 -5.12
CA VAL A 46 -4.30 -8.80 -6.36
C VAL A 46 -5.37 -9.85 -6.06
N LEU A 47 -5.09 -10.78 -5.14
CA LEU A 47 -6.04 -11.84 -4.77
C LEU A 47 -7.37 -11.29 -4.24
N VAL A 48 -7.32 -10.21 -3.45
CA VAL A 48 -8.52 -9.52 -2.92
C VAL A 48 -9.30 -8.81 -4.03
N LEU A 49 -8.62 -8.29 -5.06
CA LEU A 49 -9.26 -7.57 -6.16
C LEU A 49 -9.87 -8.47 -7.23
N ILE A 50 -9.34 -9.69 -7.43
CA ILE A 50 -9.88 -10.66 -8.42
C ILE A 50 -11.40 -10.88 -8.29
N PRO A 51 -11.97 -11.22 -7.11
CA PRO A 51 -13.41 -11.45 -7.00
C PRO A 51 -14.22 -10.17 -7.29
N LEU A 52 -13.69 -9.00 -6.96
CA LEU A 52 -14.34 -7.72 -7.27
C LEU A 52 -14.35 -7.43 -8.78
N ILE A 53 -13.24 -7.72 -9.48
CA ILE A 53 -13.11 -7.58 -10.93
C ILE A 53 -14.14 -8.48 -11.64
N ILE A 54 -14.26 -9.73 -11.19
CA ILE A 54 -15.23 -10.71 -11.73
C ILE A 54 -16.67 -10.22 -11.47
N TYR A 55 -16.98 -9.84 -10.23
CA TYR A 55 -18.31 -9.38 -9.84
C TYR A 55 -18.75 -8.13 -10.63
N ARG A 56 -17.84 -7.18 -10.83
CA ARG A 56 -18.09 -5.94 -11.58
C ARG A 56 -17.96 -6.10 -13.09
N LYS A 57 -17.57 -7.28 -13.59
CA LYS A 57 -17.32 -7.56 -15.02
C LYS A 57 -16.42 -6.50 -15.67
N VAL A 58 -15.35 -6.11 -14.99
CA VAL A 58 -14.44 -5.07 -15.49
C VAL A 58 -13.73 -5.58 -16.74
N THR A 59 -13.76 -4.78 -17.80
CA THR A 59 -13.01 -5.05 -19.04
C THR A 59 -11.76 -4.19 -19.08
N PHE A 60 -10.67 -4.76 -19.60
CA PHE A 60 -9.39 -4.08 -19.70
C PHE A 60 -9.03 -3.84 -21.16
N ASP A 61 -8.73 -2.60 -21.52
CA ASP A 61 -8.27 -2.24 -22.86
C ASP A 61 -6.74 -2.12 -22.91
N ARG A 62 -6.17 -1.95 -24.11
CA ARG A 62 -4.72 -1.80 -24.27
C ARG A 62 -4.17 -0.55 -23.57
N LYS A 63 -4.97 0.52 -23.43
CA LYS A 63 -4.56 1.73 -22.71
C LYS A 63 -4.44 1.46 -21.22
N PHE A 64 -5.37 0.70 -20.65
CA PHE A 64 -5.31 0.25 -19.26
C PHE A 64 -4.01 -0.51 -19.00
N PHE A 65 -3.65 -1.50 -19.82
CA PHE A 65 -2.41 -2.25 -19.60
C PHE A 65 -1.14 -1.39 -19.70
N LYS A 66 -1.09 -0.43 -20.64
CA LYS A 66 0.03 0.52 -20.72
C LYS A 66 0.11 1.40 -19.48
N ALA A 67 -1.02 1.98 -19.04
CA ALA A 67 -1.08 2.80 -17.84
C ALA A 67 -0.73 1.99 -16.58
N ALA A 68 -1.25 0.77 -16.46
CA ALA A 68 -0.99 -0.14 -15.36
C ALA A 68 0.48 -0.55 -15.29
N LEU A 69 1.15 -0.74 -16.43
CA LEU A 69 2.58 -1.05 -16.46
C LEU A 69 3.41 0.15 -15.97
N ILE A 70 3.14 1.35 -16.48
CA ILE A 70 3.86 2.58 -16.08
C ILE A 70 3.64 2.85 -14.59
N MET A 71 2.39 2.80 -14.12
CA MET A 71 2.06 3.01 -12.72
C MET A 71 2.60 1.91 -11.81
N GLY A 72 2.57 0.65 -12.28
CA GLY A 72 3.13 -0.49 -11.56
C GLY A 72 4.64 -0.36 -11.39
N LEU A 73 5.37 0.08 -12.41
CA LEU A 73 6.81 0.34 -12.32
C LEU A 73 7.14 1.46 -11.34
N ILE A 74 6.42 2.59 -11.43
CA ILE A 74 6.60 3.71 -10.50
C ILE A 74 6.32 3.25 -9.06
N LEU A 75 5.21 2.53 -8.86
CA LEU A 75 4.84 2.01 -7.55
C LEU A 75 5.89 1.03 -7.02
N PHE A 76 6.39 0.12 -7.85
CA PHE A 76 7.43 -0.83 -7.48
C PHE A 76 8.71 -0.11 -7.02
N VAL A 77 9.17 0.89 -7.76
CA VAL A 77 10.36 1.68 -7.40
C VAL A 77 10.11 2.44 -6.10
N SER A 78 9.01 3.18 -5.99
CA SER A 78 8.67 3.95 -4.79
C SER A 78 8.54 3.08 -3.56
N SER A 79 7.85 1.93 -3.65
CA SER A 79 7.69 1.02 -2.52
C SER A 79 8.96 0.29 -2.15
N SER A 80 9.82 -0.02 -3.13
CA SER A 80 11.14 -0.60 -2.85
C SER A 80 12.02 0.40 -2.09
N LEU A 81 12.06 1.66 -2.54
CA LEU A 81 12.79 2.72 -1.85
C LEU A 81 12.24 2.95 -0.43
N GLN A 82 10.92 2.97 -0.26
CA GLN A 82 10.29 3.08 1.05
C GLN A 82 10.65 1.90 1.96
N GLN A 83 10.65 0.68 1.44
CA GLN A 83 10.97 -0.51 2.23
C GLN A 83 12.45 -0.53 2.64
N VAL A 84 13.36 -0.10 1.77
CA VAL A 84 14.78 0.08 2.10
C VAL A 84 14.96 1.19 3.14
N ALA A 85 14.21 2.29 3.03
CA ALA A 85 14.24 3.34 4.04
C ALA A 85 13.77 2.83 5.42
N LEU A 86 12.79 1.92 5.47
CA LEU A 86 12.35 1.27 6.71
C LEU A 86 13.41 0.34 7.32
N GLN A 87 14.41 -0.13 6.56
CA GLN A 87 15.53 -0.89 7.14
C GLN A 87 16.46 -0.01 7.96
N THR A 88 16.57 1.27 7.62
CA THR A 88 17.53 2.19 8.22
C THR A 88 16.88 3.20 9.15
N ALA A 89 15.60 3.52 8.94
CA ALA A 89 14.81 4.43 9.75
C ALA A 89 13.72 3.67 10.52
N SER A 90 13.44 4.11 11.75
CA SER A 90 12.32 3.56 12.53
C SER A 90 10.98 3.82 11.83
N ALA A 91 10.00 2.94 12.05
CA ALA A 91 8.65 3.07 11.52
C ALA A 91 8.04 4.47 11.75
N GLY A 92 8.32 5.09 12.90
CA GLY A 92 7.87 6.46 13.21
C GLY A 92 8.53 7.54 12.35
N LYS A 93 9.85 7.44 12.09
CA LYS A 93 10.58 8.39 11.23
C LYS A 93 10.17 8.22 9.76
N ALA A 94 10.05 6.99 9.29
CA ALA A 94 9.60 6.68 7.94
C ALA A 94 8.15 7.16 7.70
N GLY A 95 7.26 6.93 8.67
CA GLY A 95 5.88 7.43 8.62
C GLY A 95 5.80 8.95 8.60
N PHE A 96 6.65 9.65 9.37
CA PHE A 96 6.69 11.12 9.36
C PHE A 96 7.14 11.69 8.00
N ILE A 97 8.25 11.18 7.44
CA ILE A 97 8.80 11.65 6.15
C ILE A 97 7.83 11.41 4.98
N THR A 98 7.03 10.35 5.05
CA THR A 98 6.12 9.96 3.96
C THR A 98 4.71 10.56 4.09
N SER A 99 4.35 11.10 5.27
CA SER A 99 3.04 11.73 5.51
C SER A 99 3.06 13.26 5.46
N LEU A 100 4.23 13.88 5.43
CA LEU A 100 4.42 15.34 5.33
C LEU A 100 4.39 15.78 3.87
#